data_AF-A0A177NFP0-F1
#
_entry.id   AF-A0A177NFP0-F1
#
_cell.length_a   1.000
_cell.length_b   1.000
_cell.length_c   1.000
_cell.angle_alpha   90.00
_cell.angle_beta   90.00
_cell.angle_gamma   90.00
#
_symmetry.space_group_name_H-M   'P 1'
#
loop_
_entity.id
_entity.type
_entity.pdbx_description
1 polymer ?
#
loop_
_entity_poly.entity_id
_entity_poly.type
_entity_poly.pdbx_seq_one_letter_code
_entity_poly.pdbx_strand_id
1 'polypeptide(L)'
;MSHAIGFQPFVIPEISQEGLRKSSLDPFLSRSNYFDGRLLKASDLTRDQQYLDERLLQTGRVLGAGVVKGLTAELSTDQQITVSPGLAITASGRVLEAVNRLKVDLTERATIATLNQPPLRYFNRGLYAVVLQYSEKGVGIAETYPEDIGKTTEPRINSYEEGVELVLLPLSVTFPSGGELSTRAALAGQFFSQIAPLPEIPDDGVALGLLAIDKNIGLWLDRSLLYRPAGIHLQSNAFQQLLAAHYEELLEDVLTTRNWSSLNKTFTAQQYFQWLPPVGSLPKQAVDPQAGLQSYFPESFNVSIMPVRQEDLPVLEQEAMQQEVIDLRQDKQVGIMILAPLADDDFNFYARRLETPTAVVENEPFALSARLLPTLLPLSLSVRPVRRLQPDTVQPDYWRNLWDRVGDKPLRYLRRPARIAENHVSTVVLARGFELPDALPATNTELEQLNQRLLLAEQARNTLQAQLQTSNQQLSNAKQEYAQLKADYENLLNTGGQSPGTGLAAQIEARGIRDKNTLSAARKYLDQISSQPKIQDLTGRVLALLDGVYDRAFWPSLLQSVEAGNVQKLLLNLLETLQAGKLAHEFMLDAGADFGLKDDSLQLWKRTAEFLGA
;
A
#
# COMPACT_ATOMS: atom_id res chain seq x y z
N MET A 1 70.25 -5.74 -56.30
CA MET A 1 70.05 -4.54 -55.47
C MET A 1 68.66 -4.62 -54.86
N SER A 2 68.54 -5.25 -53.70
CA SER A 2 67.27 -5.41 -52.97
C SER A 2 66.91 -4.08 -52.27
N HIS A 3 65.74 -3.52 -52.56
CA HIS A 3 65.22 -2.37 -51.83
C HIS A 3 64.48 -2.87 -50.58
N ALA A 4 65.06 -2.60 -49.41
CA ALA A 4 64.43 -2.83 -48.12
C ALA A 4 63.42 -1.70 -47.86
N ILE A 5 62.14 -2.04 -47.75
CA ILE A 5 61.09 -1.14 -47.30
C ILE A 5 61.23 -1.04 -45.78
N GLY A 6 61.79 0.07 -45.30
CA GLY A 6 61.88 0.38 -43.88
C GLY A 6 60.51 0.74 -43.32
N PHE A 7 60.01 -0.06 -42.38
CA PHE A 7 58.81 0.24 -41.61
C PHE A 7 59.14 1.37 -40.63
N GLN A 8 58.64 2.58 -40.87
CA GLN A 8 58.59 3.62 -39.83
C GLN A 8 57.32 3.40 -39.02
N PRO A 9 57.39 3.03 -37.73
CA PRO A 9 56.20 2.93 -36.90
C PRO A 9 55.55 4.31 -36.80
N PHE A 10 54.24 4.34 -37.02
CA PHE A 10 53.41 5.52 -36.84
C PHE A 10 53.56 6.02 -35.40
N VAL A 11 54.16 7.19 -35.21
CA VAL A 11 54.20 7.87 -33.92
C VAL A 11 52.79 8.34 -33.63
N ILE A 12 52.12 7.68 -32.68
CA ILE A 12 50.83 8.11 -32.16
C ILE A 12 51.04 9.52 -31.58
N PRO A 13 50.38 10.57 -32.09
CA PRO A 13 50.42 11.86 -31.43
C PRO A 13 49.84 11.66 -30.02
N GLU A 14 50.53 12.18 -29.00
CA GLU A 14 50.17 12.02 -27.59
C GLU A 14 48.65 12.06 -27.42
N ILE A 15 48.10 10.93 -26.97
CA ILE A 15 46.69 10.77 -26.66
C ILE A 15 46.36 11.85 -25.63
N SER A 16 45.54 12.83 -26.02
CA SER A 16 44.98 13.78 -25.06
C SER A 16 44.33 12.99 -23.93
N GLN A 17 44.55 13.39 -22.68
CA GLN A 17 44.03 12.66 -21.51
C GLN A 17 42.50 12.48 -21.50
N GLU A 18 41.76 13.18 -22.37
CA GLU A 18 40.33 12.96 -22.59
C GLU A 18 40.01 11.64 -23.30
N GLY A 19 40.89 11.14 -24.19
CA GLY A 19 40.70 9.86 -24.89
C GLY A 19 40.82 8.62 -24.00
N LEU A 20 41.30 8.78 -22.77
CA LEU A 20 41.39 7.72 -21.75
C LEU A 20 40.16 7.65 -20.84
N ARG A 21 39.27 8.66 -20.87
CA ARG A 21 38.02 8.60 -20.12
C ARG A 21 36.99 7.81 -20.92
N LYS A 22 36.85 6.52 -20.60
CA LYS A 22 35.63 5.75 -20.95
C LYS A 22 34.47 6.24 -20.06
N SER A 23 34.03 7.48 -20.25
CA SER A 23 32.90 8.05 -19.53
C SER A 23 31.61 7.77 -20.30
N SER A 24 30.66 7.10 -19.64
CA SER A 24 29.26 7.06 -20.08
C SER A 24 28.58 8.31 -19.54
N LEU A 25 28.43 9.33 -20.38
CA LEU A 25 27.73 10.56 -20.04
C LEU A 25 26.30 10.47 -20.60
N ASP A 26 25.32 10.72 -19.75
CA ASP A 26 23.92 10.76 -20.13
C ASP A 26 23.56 12.19 -20.59
N PRO A 27 23.12 12.39 -21.85
CA PRO A 27 22.78 13.71 -22.36
C PRO A 27 21.59 14.34 -21.63
N PHE A 28 20.68 13.55 -21.07
CA PHE A 28 19.54 14.08 -20.32
C PHE A 28 19.90 14.46 -18.88
N LEU A 29 21.02 13.95 -18.34
CA LEU A 29 21.62 14.43 -17.10
C LEU A 29 22.59 15.61 -17.33
N SER A 30 22.27 16.49 -18.26
CA SER A 30 23.01 17.73 -18.51
C SER A 30 22.27 18.93 -17.92
N ARG A 31 22.97 19.81 -17.21
CA ARG A 31 22.39 21.02 -16.61
C ARG A 31 23.04 22.29 -17.12
N SER A 32 22.31 23.38 -17.12
CA SER A 32 22.83 24.69 -17.51
C SER A 32 23.81 25.21 -16.43
N ASN A 33 24.98 25.69 -16.87
CA ASN A 33 25.92 26.39 -16.00
C ASN A 33 25.61 27.89 -15.98
N TYR A 34 25.02 28.38 -14.88
CA TYR A 34 24.70 29.80 -14.69
C TYR A 34 25.91 30.56 -14.18
N PHE A 35 26.22 31.67 -14.85
CA PHE A 35 27.29 32.59 -14.47
C PHE A 35 26.92 34.01 -14.90
N ASP A 36 27.51 35.00 -14.25
CA ASP A 36 27.20 36.40 -14.50
C ASP A 36 27.56 36.81 -15.94
N GLY A 37 26.64 37.52 -16.59
CA GLY A 37 26.78 37.96 -17.97
C GLY A 37 26.27 36.94 -19.02
N ARG A 38 25.79 35.76 -18.63
CA ARG A 38 25.10 34.84 -19.53
C ARG A 38 23.66 35.30 -19.81
N LEU A 39 23.26 35.32 -21.07
CA LEU A 39 21.86 35.55 -21.46
C LEU A 39 21.02 34.29 -21.18
N LEU A 40 19.93 34.45 -20.40
CA LEU A 40 18.98 33.37 -20.13
C LEU A 40 18.11 33.08 -21.36
N LYS A 41 18.01 31.80 -21.74
CA LYS A 41 17.20 31.34 -22.88
C LYS A 41 16.17 30.30 -22.43
N ALA A 42 15.06 30.18 -23.17
CA ALA A 42 14.09 29.11 -22.95
C ALA A 42 14.73 27.72 -22.99
N SER A 43 15.68 27.48 -23.90
CA SER A 43 16.42 26.21 -23.99
C SER A 43 17.28 25.90 -22.77
N ASP A 44 17.69 26.91 -21.98
CA ASP A 44 18.41 26.69 -20.72
C ASP A 44 17.47 26.19 -19.62
N LEU A 45 16.26 26.76 -19.54
CA LEU A 45 15.22 26.33 -18.63
C LEU A 45 14.64 24.95 -18.99
N THR A 46 14.42 24.68 -20.29
CA THR A 46 13.97 23.36 -20.77
C THR A 46 14.98 22.27 -20.44
N ARG A 47 16.29 22.55 -20.59
CA ARG A 47 17.34 21.61 -20.21
C ARG A 47 17.31 21.32 -18.71
N ASP A 48 17.13 22.34 -17.88
CA ASP A 48 17.08 22.14 -16.43
C ASP A 48 15.81 21.41 -15.98
N GLN A 49 14.67 21.61 -16.65
CA GLN A 49 13.45 20.83 -16.45
C GLN A 49 13.69 19.35 -16.76
N GLN A 50 14.28 19.04 -17.92
CA GLN A 50 14.63 17.66 -18.31
C GLN A 50 15.62 17.02 -17.33
N TYR A 51 16.63 17.78 -16.89
CA TYR A 51 17.60 17.31 -15.90
C TYR A 51 16.95 16.91 -14.58
N LEU A 52 16.03 17.75 -14.08
CA LEU A 52 15.31 17.49 -12.84
C LEU A 52 14.36 16.31 -12.98
N ASP A 53 13.60 16.25 -14.09
CA ASP A 53 12.68 15.13 -14.38
C ASP A 53 13.45 13.81 -14.44
N GLU A 54 14.55 13.73 -15.21
CA GLU A 54 15.35 12.50 -15.27
C GLU A 54 15.99 12.13 -13.94
N ARG A 55 16.35 13.11 -13.09
CA ARG A 55 16.81 12.78 -11.73
C ARG A 55 15.71 12.20 -10.84
N LEU A 56 14.49 12.67 -10.98
CA LEU A 56 13.34 12.10 -10.29
C LEU A 56 13.02 10.69 -10.82
N LEU A 57 13.01 10.51 -12.15
CA LEU A 57 12.84 9.22 -12.79
C LEU A 57 13.91 8.21 -12.32
N GLN A 58 15.17 8.60 -12.27
CA GLN A 58 16.24 7.73 -11.74
C GLN A 58 16.00 7.32 -10.29
N THR A 59 15.47 8.22 -9.46
CA THR A 59 15.10 7.90 -8.08
C THR A 59 13.97 6.87 -8.04
N GLY A 60 12.93 7.03 -8.87
CA GLY A 60 11.85 6.05 -8.98
C GLY A 60 12.32 4.69 -9.50
N ARG A 61 13.22 4.65 -10.50
CA ARG A 61 13.81 3.39 -11.01
C ARG A 61 14.54 2.61 -9.91
N VAL A 62 15.18 3.30 -8.96
CA VAL A 62 15.86 2.67 -7.81
C VAL A 62 14.86 2.06 -6.82
N LEU A 63 13.72 2.72 -6.58
CA LEU A 63 12.65 2.17 -5.73
C LEU A 63 11.99 0.93 -6.37
N GLY A 64 11.95 0.90 -7.70
CA GLY A 64 11.40 -0.18 -8.49
C GLY A 64 9.93 0.03 -8.83
N ALA A 65 9.55 -0.38 -10.04
CA ALA A 65 8.19 -0.23 -10.55
C ALA A 65 7.16 -1.06 -9.78
N GLY A 66 5.90 -0.61 -9.81
CA GLY A 66 4.75 -1.27 -9.21
C GLY A 66 3.87 -0.32 -8.41
N VAL A 67 2.81 -0.86 -7.82
CA VAL A 67 1.88 -0.14 -6.97
C VAL A 67 2.46 0.00 -5.57
N VAL A 68 2.50 1.23 -5.05
CA VAL A 68 2.98 1.55 -3.70
C VAL A 68 1.85 1.42 -2.69
N LYS A 69 0.66 1.97 -3.01
CA LYS A 69 -0.54 1.88 -2.16
C LYS A 69 -1.81 2.11 -2.99
N GLY A 70 -2.93 1.53 -2.57
CA GLY A 70 -4.23 1.76 -3.19
C GLY A 70 -4.35 1.14 -4.58
N LEU A 71 -4.94 1.88 -5.53
CA LEU A 71 -5.09 1.48 -6.94
C LEU A 71 -5.73 0.10 -7.14
N THR A 72 -6.70 -0.22 -6.29
CA THR A 72 -7.44 -1.48 -6.40
C THR A 72 -8.49 -1.35 -7.48
N ALA A 73 -8.40 -2.20 -8.50
CA ALA A 73 -9.33 -2.29 -9.61
C ALA A 73 -10.40 -3.35 -9.34
N GLU A 74 -11.65 -3.01 -9.55
CA GLU A 74 -12.80 -3.89 -9.38
C GLU A 74 -13.74 -3.79 -10.58
N LEU A 75 -14.26 -4.93 -11.05
CA LEU A 75 -15.28 -5.00 -12.08
C LEU A 75 -16.66 -5.18 -11.43
N SER A 76 -17.56 -4.23 -11.69
CA SER A 76 -18.96 -4.31 -11.26
C SER A 76 -19.82 -5.14 -12.22
N THR A 77 -20.98 -5.59 -11.75
CA THR A 77 -21.98 -6.28 -12.57
C THR A 77 -22.49 -5.44 -13.74
N ASP A 78 -22.45 -4.11 -13.58
CA ASP A 78 -22.90 -3.14 -14.58
C ASP A 78 -21.83 -2.83 -15.63
N GLN A 79 -20.78 -3.67 -15.73
CA GLN A 79 -19.69 -3.52 -16.70
C GLN A 79 -18.83 -2.26 -16.51
N GLN A 80 -18.86 -1.68 -15.31
CA GLN A 80 -17.99 -0.58 -14.93
C GLN A 80 -16.79 -1.09 -14.14
N ILE A 81 -15.59 -0.68 -14.57
CA ILE A 81 -14.33 -0.85 -13.83
C ILE A 81 -14.13 0.39 -12.96
N THR A 82 -13.90 0.18 -11.67
CA THR A 82 -13.58 1.25 -10.73
C THR A 82 -12.20 1.03 -10.14
N VAL A 83 -11.41 2.10 -10.04
CA VAL A 83 -10.07 2.06 -9.46
C VAL A 83 -9.99 3.03 -8.29
N SER A 84 -9.63 2.53 -7.11
CA SER A 84 -9.48 3.35 -5.91
C SER A 84 -8.28 4.32 -6.01
N PRO A 85 -8.31 5.48 -5.33
CA PRO A 85 -7.17 6.37 -5.24
C PRO A 85 -5.91 5.64 -4.76
N GLY A 86 -4.74 6.12 -5.18
CA GLY A 86 -3.48 5.51 -4.80
C GLY A 86 -2.28 6.01 -5.57
N LEU A 87 -1.16 5.32 -5.36
CA LEU A 87 0.16 5.71 -5.83
C LEU A 87 0.88 4.51 -6.47
N ALA A 88 1.53 4.73 -7.60
CA ALA A 88 2.39 3.75 -8.26
C ALA A 88 3.67 4.40 -8.79
N ILE A 89 4.65 3.56 -9.10
CA ILE A 89 5.88 3.92 -9.79
C ILE A 89 5.95 3.11 -11.07
N THR A 90 6.18 3.77 -12.21
CA THR A 90 6.27 3.14 -13.53
C THR A 90 7.65 2.51 -13.75
N ALA A 91 7.82 1.76 -14.85
CA ALA A 91 9.12 1.23 -15.25
C ALA A 91 10.15 2.34 -15.59
N SER A 92 9.68 3.45 -16.15
CA SER A 92 10.49 4.66 -16.38
C SER A 92 10.92 5.35 -15.08
N GLY A 93 10.30 5.02 -13.94
CA GLY A 93 10.54 5.63 -12.64
C GLY A 93 9.63 6.82 -12.33
N ARG A 94 8.62 7.08 -13.17
CA ARG A 94 7.64 8.14 -12.95
C ARG A 94 6.68 7.76 -11.82
N VAL A 95 6.32 8.72 -10.99
CA VAL A 95 5.31 8.53 -9.95
C VAL A 95 3.94 8.84 -10.54
N LEU A 96 3.01 7.89 -10.42
CA LEU A 96 1.62 8.04 -10.81
C LEU A 96 0.75 8.18 -9.56
N GLU A 97 0.01 9.28 -9.45
CA GLU A 97 -0.92 9.51 -8.34
C GLU A 97 -2.35 9.67 -8.87
N ALA A 98 -3.22 8.73 -8.49
CA ALA A 98 -4.66 8.87 -8.69
C ALA A 98 -5.27 9.46 -7.41
N VAL A 99 -5.56 10.76 -7.42
CA VAL A 99 -6.16 11.46 -6.25
C VAL A 99 -7.62 11.07 -6.05
N ASN A 100 -8.36 10.91 -7.15
CA ASN A 100 -9.79 10.57 -7.16
C ASN A 100 -10.00 9.15 -7.67
N ARG A 101 -11.17 8.57 -7.32
CA ARG A 101 -11.59 7.27 -7.87
C ARG A 101 -11.80 7.40 -9.38
N LEU A 102 -11.10 6.57 -10.16
CA LEU A 102 -11.28 6.49 -11.61
C LEU A 102 -12.35 5.48 -11.95
N LYS A 103 -13.11 5.76 -13.01
CA LYS A 103 -14.17 4.88 -13.49
C LYS A 103 -14.10 4.79 -15.01
N VAL A 104 -14.22 3.58 -15.53
CA VAL A 104 -14.36 3.32 -16.96
C VAL A 104 -15.53 2.37 -17.16
N ASP A 105 -16.51 2.80 -17.95
CA ASP A 105 -17.64 1.97 -18.33
C ASP A 105 -17.30 1.23 -19.63
N LEU A 106 -17.27 -0.12 -19.58
CA LEU A 106 -16.95 -0.96 -20.75
C LEU A 106 -18.01 -0.85 -21.86
N THR A 107 -19.19 -0.31 -21.56
CA THR A 107 -20.24 -0.02 -22.55
C THR A 107 -20.00 1.27 -23.33
N GLU A 108 -19.24 2.23 -22.77
CA GLU A 108 -18.88 3.52 -23.39
C GLU A 108 -17.69 3.40 -24.35
N ARG A 109 -17.90 2.69 -25.47
CA ARG A 109 -16.82 2.36 -26.42
C ARG A 109 -16.14 3.55 -27.07
N ALA A 110 -16.85 4.67 -27.24
CA ALA A 110 -16.26 5.88 -27.81
C ALA A 110 -15.16 6.43 -26.90
N THR A 111 -15.44 6.50 -25.59
CA THR A 111 -14.50 6.94 -24.55
C THR A 111 -13.29 6.01 -24.50
N ILE A 112 -13.51 4.69 -24.50
CA ILE A 112 -12.41 3.70 -24.49
C ILE A 112 -11.56 3.79 -25.76
N ALA A 113 -12.18 3.96 -26.93
CA ALA A 113 -11.45 4.12 -28.18
C ALA A 113 -10.54 5.36 -28.17
N THR A 114 -10.94 6.44 -27.51
CA THR A 114 -10.10 7.65 -27.39
C THR A 114 -9.00 7.54 -26.36
N LEU A 115 -9.20 6.78 -25.28
CA LEU A 115 -8.20 6.60 -24.22
C LEU A 115 -7.06 5.67 -24.63
N ASN A 116 -7.29 4.76 -25.58
CA ASN A 116 -6.32 3.74 -25.96
C ASN A 116 -5.54 4.11 -27.22
N GLN A 117 -4.25 3.81 -27.23
CA GLN A 117 -3.38 3.98 -28.39
C GLN A 117 -2.70 2.64 -28.73
N PRO A 118 -3.00 2.00 -29.88
CA PRO A 118 -3.96 2.43 -30.90
C PRO A 118 -5.43 2.35 -30.40
N PRO A 119 -6.37 3.10 -31.02
CA PRO A 119 -7.78 3.13 -30.62
C PRO A 119 -8.44 1.75 -30.60
N LEU A 120 -8.98 1.37 -29.43
CA LEU A 120 -9.76 0.15 -29.25
C LEU A 120 -11.22 0.34 -29.66
N ARG A 121 -11.52 0.14 -30.95
CA ARG A 121 -12.87 0.33 -31.50
C ARG A 121 -13.86 -0.79 -31.14
N TYR A 122 -13.35 -1.99 -30.88
CA TYR A 122 -14.14 -3.17 -30.52
C TYR A 122 -13.33 -4.08 -29.60
N PHE A 123 -14.01 -4.77 -28.68
CA PHE A 123 -13.37 -5.78 -27.87
C PHE A 123 -13.46 -7.14 -28.55
N ASN A 124 -12.33 -7.63 -29.00
CA ASN A 124 -12.21 -9.01 -29.41
C ASN A 124 -12.26 -9.90 -28.16
N ARG A 125 -12.70 -11.15 -28.35
CA ARG A 125 -12.55 -12.16 -27.30
C ARG A 125 -11.06 -12.29 -26.96
N GLY A 126 -10.69 -12.00 -25.72
CA GLY A 126 -9.29 -11.88 -25.35
C GLY A 126 -9.05 -11.44 -23.92
N LEU A 127 -7.77 -11.32 -23.58
CA LEU A 127 -7.29 -10.79 -22.32
C LEU A 127 -6.80 -9.36 -22.52
N TYR A 128 -7.14 -8.50 -21.57
CA TYR A 128 -6.80 -7.09 -21.56
C TYR A 128 -6.14 -6.74 -20.22
N ALA A 129 -5.04 -6.00 -20.25
CA ALA A 129 -4.49 -5.40 -19.05
C ALA A 129 -5.22 -4.09 -18.74
N VAL A 130 -5.68 -3.94 -17.50
CA VAL A 130 -6.14 -2.65 -16.97
C VAL A 130 -4.90 -1.91 -16.50
N VAL A 131 -4.58 -0.78 -17.14
CA VAL A 131 -3.32 -0.05 -16.91
C VAL A 131 -3.64 1.38 -16.50
N LEU A 132 -2.95 1.86 -15.47
CA LEU A 132 -2.88 3.27 -15.13
C LEU A 132 -1.65 3.85 -15.83
N GLN A 133 -1.83 4.88 -16.65
CA GLN A 133 -0.73 5.51 -17.38
C GLN A 133 -0.63 7.00 -17.08
N TYR A 134 0.57 7.55 -17.21
CA TYR A 134 0.79 8.99 -17.22
C TYR A 134 0.03 9.63 -18.38
N SER A 135 -0.58 10.80 -18.12
CA SER A 135 -1.25 11.60 -19.13
C SER A 135 -0.92 13.06 -18.92
N GLU A 136 -0.69 13.78 -20.02
CA GLU A 136 -0.49 15.22 -20.03
C GLU A 136 -1.47 15.89 -20.99
N LYS A 137 -1.98 17.05 -20.59
CA LYS A 137 -2.93 17.82 -21.37
C LYS A 137 -2.47 19.26 -21.46
N GLY A 138 -2.31 19.75 -22.69
CA GLY A 138 -2.06 21.17 -22.94
C GLY A 138 -3.29 22.02 -22.57
N VAL A 139 -3.06 23.09 -21.83
CA VAL A 139 -4.08 24.04 -21.36
C VAL A 139 -3.72 25.45 -21.80
N GLY A 140 -4.71 26.13 -22.37
CA GLY A 140 -4.58 27.49 -22.87
C GLY A 140 -3.73 27.59 -24.13
N ILE A 141 -3.79 28.76 -24.75
CA ILE A 141 -2.96 29.12 -25.90
C ILE A 141 -2.18 30.36 -25.50
N ALA A 142 -0.86 30.30 -25.62
CA ALA A 142 0.02 31.44 -25.48
C ALA A 142 0.17 32.14 -26.83
N GLU A 143 0.09 33.46 -26.81
CA GLU A 143 0.44 34.29 -27.96
C GLU A 143 1.96 34.28 -28.14
N THR A 144 2.40 33.82 -29.31
CA THR A 144 3.83 33.82 -29.67
C THR A 144 4.15 35.11 -30.41
N TYR A 145 5.02 35.95 -29.85
CA TYR A 145 5.57 37.08 -30.60
C TYR A 145 6.61 36.57 -31.61
N PRO A 146 6.54 36.99 -32.88
CA PRO A 146 7.45 36.48 -33.90
C PRO A 146 8.88 36.97 -33.62
N GLU A 147 9.85 36.04 -33.68
CA GLU A 147 11.27 36.34 -33.49
C GLU A 147 11.82 37.32 -34.55
N ASP A 148 11.15 37.41 -35.70
CA ASP A 148 11.50 38.26 -36.83
C ASP A 148 10.26 38.88 -37.47
N ILE A 149 10.41 40.11 -37.98
CA ILE A 149 9.36 40.83 -38.71
C ILE A 149 9.09 40.11 -40.03
N GLY A 150 8.03 39.29 -40.07
CA GLY A 150 7.61 38.54 -41.26
C GLY A 150 7.33 37.05 -41.03
N LYS A 151 7.70 36.49 -39.86
CA LYS A 151 7.28 35.14 -39.48
C LYS A 151 5.83 35.13 -39.01
N THR A 152 5.05 34.16 -39.47
CA THR A 152 3.67 33.93 -39.00
C THR A 152 3.68 33.46 -37.56
N THR A 153 2.85 34.08 -36.73
CA THR A 153 2.65 33.68 -35.34
C THR A 153 1.90 32.35 -35.29
N GLU A 154 2.52 31.35 -34.67
CA GLU A 154 1.85 30.07 -34.40
C GLU A 154 1.29 30.09 -32.98
N PRO A 155 0.03 29.66 -32.77
CA PRO A 155 -0.48 29.42 -31.43
C PRO A 155 0.33 28.32 -30.76
N ARG A 156 0.80 28.57 -29.53
CA ARG A 156 1.54 27.60 -28.73
C ARG A 156 0.75 27.25 -27.48
N ILE A 157 0.94 26.05 -26.94
CA ILE A 157 0.32 25.65 -25.67
C ILE A 157 0.89 26.53 -24.56
N ASN A 158 0.03 27.07 -23.69
CA ASN A 158 0.44 27.95 -22.60
C ASN A 158 1.05 27.18 -21.42
N SER A 159 0.40 26.10 -21.00
CA SER A 159 0.84 25.26 -19.89
C SER A 159 0.39 23.81 -20.10
N TYR A 160 0.99 22.87 -19.37
CA TYR A 160 0.55 21.48 -19.32
C TYR A 160 -0.02 21.16 -17.94
N GLU A 161 -1.13 20.43 -17.91
CA GLU A 161 -1.64 19.75 -16.73
C GLU A 161 -1.26 18.27 -16.82
N GLU A 162 -0.67 17.74 -15.75
CA GLU A 162 -0.24 16.35 -15.66
C GLU A 162 -1.20 15.56 -14.76
N GLY A 163 -1.34 14.27 -15.05
CA GLY A 163 -2.15 13.38 -14.25
C GLY A 163 -2.02 11.93 -14.71
N VAL A 164 -3.12 11.20 -14.54
CA VAL A 164 -3.20 9.79 -14.86
C VAL A 164 -4.50 9.48 -15.58
N GLU A 165 -4.47 8.49 -16.45
CA GLU A 165 -5.65 7.96 -17.10
C GLU A 165 -5.67 6.43 -17.08
N LEU A 166 -6.87 5.86 -17.16
CA LEU A 166 -7.07 4.42 -17.19
C LEU A 166 -7.20 3.96 -18.65
N VAL A 167 -6.36 3.00 -19.04
CA VAL A 167 -6.38 2.39 -20.37
C VAL A 167 -6.51 0.88 -20.30
N LEU A 168 -6.94 0.29 -21.41
CA LEU A 168 -7.12 -1.15 -21.58
C LEU A 168 -6.20 -1.62 -22.69
N LEU A 169 -5.19 -2.41 -22.38
CA LEU A 169 -4.24 -2.87 -23.39
C LEU A 169 -4.52 -4.32 -23.76
N PRO A 170 -4.81 -4.65 -25.04
CA PRO A 170 -5.00 -6.04 -25.45
C PRO A 170 -3.67 -6.80 -25.31
N LEU A 171 -3.71 -7.97 -24.68
CA LEU A 171 -2.53 -8.80 -24.52
C LEU A 171 -2.41 -9.82 -25.65
N SER A 172 -1.19 -10.15 -26.02
CA SER A 172 -0.91 -11.20 -27.03
C SER A 172 -1.19 -12.62 -26.51
N VAL A 173 -1.44 -12.75 -25.20
CA VAL A 173 -1.73 -14.02 -24.54
C VAL A 173 -3.10 -14.55 -24.98
N THR A 174 -3.11 -15.80 -25.46
CA THR A 174 -4.36 -16.44 -25.89
C THR A 174 -5.30 -16.64 -24.71
N PHE A 175 -6.56 -16.21 -24.84
CA PHE A 175 -7.58 -16.46 -23.83
C PHE A 175 -7.99 -17.94 -23.80
N PRO A 176 -7.69 -18.69 -22.72
CA PRO A 176 -7.99 -20.11 -22.65
C PRO A 176 -9.48 -20.40 -22.69
N SER A 177 -9.84 -21.55 -23.25
CA SER A 177 -11.19 -22.10 -23.14
C SER A 177 -11.36 -22.82 -21.80
N GLY A 178 -12.39 -22.49 -21.02
CA GLY A 178 -12.67 -23.15 -19.75
C GLY A 178 -13.58 -22.34 -18.85
N GLY A 179 -13.83 -22.84 -17.63
CA GLY A 179 -14.47 -22.05 -16.59
C GLY A 179 -13.53 -20.96 -16.08
N GLU A 180 -14.09 -19.85 -15.58
CA GLU A 180 -13.35 -18.70 -15.08
C GLU A 180 -12.20 -19.09 -14.11
N LEU A 181 -12.53 -19.80 -13.04
CA LEU A 181 -11.57 -20.14 -11.97
C LEU A 181 -10.40 -20.98 -12.51
N SER A 182 -10.70 -21.97 -13.36
CA SER A 182 -9.67 -22.82 -13.99
C SER A 182 -8.78 -22.04 -14.96
N THR A 183 -9.36 -21.06 -15.66
CA THR A 183 -8.63 -20.22 -16.61
C THR A 183 -7.66 -19.30 -15.87
N ARG A 184 -8.11 -18.65 -14.80
CA ARG A 184 -7.27 -17.79 -13.95
C ARG A 184 -6.11 -18.58 -13.33
N ALA A 185 -6.39 -19.75 -12.77
CA ALA A 185 -5.38 -20.65 -12.23
C ALA A 185 -4.31 -21.06 -13.26
N ALA A 186 -4.70 -21.33 -14.51
CA ALA A 186 -3.79 -21.73 -15.58
C ALA A 186 -2.89 -20.57 -16.04
N LEU A 187 -3.39 -19.32 -16.01
CA LEU A 187 -2.65 -18.13 -16.45
C LEU A 187 -1.54 -17.73 -15.46
N ALA A 188 -1.66 -18.09 -14.18
CA ALA A 188 -0.73 -17.71 -13.12
C ALA A 188 0.76 -17.97 -13.48
N GLY A 189 1.11 -19.17 -13.93
CA GLY A 189 2.51 -19.51 -14.23
C GLY A 189 3.01 -18.96 -15.56
N GLN A 190 2.12 -18.49 -16.43
CA GLN A 190 2.52 -17.71 -17.59
C GLN A 190 2.95 -16.29 -17.17
N PHE A 191 2.18 -15.63 -16.31
CA PHE A 191 2.46 -14.25 -15.90
C PHE A 191 3.49 -14.11 -14.78
N PHE A 192 3.57 -15.08 -13.87
CA PHE A 192 4.50 -15.00 -12.74
C PHE A 192 5.92 -15.46 -13.10
N SER A 193 6.07 -16.40 -14.05
CA SER A 193 7.40 -16.84 -14.50
C SER A 193 8.21 -15.71 -15.15
N GLN A 194 7.53 -14.72 -15.72
CA GLN A 194 8.19 -13.66 -16.47
C GLN A 194 8.73 -12.54 -15.59
N ILE A 195 8.27 -12.41 -14.32
CA ILE A 195 8.56 -11.37 -13.31
C ILE A 195 8.61 -9.93 -13.87
N ALA A 196 9.49 -9.64 -14.82
CA ALA A 196 9.54 -8.45 -15.66
C ALA A 196 8.17 -7.97 -16.19
N PRO A 197 8.05 -6.65 -16.44
CA PRO A 197 6.85 -6.07 -17.04
C PRO A 197 6.59 -6.66 -18.43
N LEU A 198 5.30 -6.79 -18.76
CA LEU A 198 4.86 -7.24 -20.08
C LEU A 198 5.28 -6.21 -21.14
N PRO A 199 5.77 -6.64 -22.31
CA PRO A 199 6.21 -5.72 -23.37
C PRO A 199 5.07 -4.88 -23.94
N GLU A 200 3.82 -5.32 -23.81
CA GLU A 200 2.64 -4.55 -24.23
C GLU A 200 2.34 -3.37 -23.29
N ILE A 201 2.87 -3.35 -22.07
CA ILE A 201 2.63 -2.28 -21.11
C ILE A 201 3.69 -1.18 -21.31
N PRO A 202 3.28 0.08 -21.54
CA PRO A 202 4.20 1.20 -21.69
C PRO A 202 5.08 1.42 -20.46
N ASP A 203 6.28 1.96 -20.67
CA ASP A 203 7.21 2.26 -19.58
C ASP A 203 6.69 3.31 -18.59
N ASP A 204 5.74 4.15 -19.03
CA ASP A 204 5.04 5.16 -18.21
C ASP A 204 3.67 4.65 -17.68
N GLY A 205 3.45 3.33 -17.71
CA GLY A 205 2.23 2.68 -17.22
C GLY A 205 2.50 1.65 -16.12
N VAL A 206 1.46 1.36 -15.32
CA VAL A 206 1.45 0.29 -14.33
C VAL A 206 0.19 -0.56 -14.47
N ALA A 207 0.38 -1.87 -14.56
CA ALA A 207 -0.72 -2.83 -14.60
C ALA A 207 -1.42 -2.90 -13.23
N LEU A 208 -2.74 -2.80 -13.25
CA LEU A 208 -3.60 -2.92 -12.08
C LEU A 208 -4.31 -4.26 -12.01
N GLY A 209 -4.53 -4.93 -13.14
CA GLY A 209 -5.21 -6.23 -13.17
C GLY A 209 -5.43 -6.76 -14.58
N LEU A 210 -5.83 -8.02 -14.67
CA LEU A 210 -6.16 -8.73 -15.89
C LEU A 210 -7.67 -8.82 -16.07
N LEU A 211 -8.17 -8.28 -17.17
CA LEU A 211 -9.58 -8.33 -17.54
C LEU A 211 -9.77 -9.33 -18.68
N ALA A 212 -10.69 -10.28 -18.50
CA ALA A 212 -11.14 -11.13 -19.60
C ALA A 212 -12.40 -10.54 -20.24
N ILE A 213 -12.40 -10.44 -21.57
CA ILE A 213 -13.55 -9.98 -22.34
C ILE A 213 -13.96 -11.05 -23.33
N ASP A 214 -15.26 -11.32 -23.40
CA ASP A 214 -15.87 -12.08 -24.49
C ASP A 214 -17.16 -11.39 -24.96
N LYS A 215 -17.38 -11.36 -26.27
CA LYS A 215 -18.54 -10.70 -26.90
C LYS A 215 -18.80 -9.26 -26.42
N ASN A 216 -17.74 -8.48 -26.16
CA ASN A 216 -17.79 -7.13 -25.58
C ASN A 216 -18.34 -7.03 -24.16
N ILE A 217 -18.27 -8.12 -23.38
CA ILE A 217 -18.67 -8.17 -21.98
C ILE A 217 -17.44 -8.59 -21.18
N GLY A 218 -17.09 -7.79 -20.17
CA GLY A 218 -16.13 -8.15 -19.14
C GLY A 218 -16.68 -9.34 -18.35
N LEU A 219 -15.96 -10.47 -18.42
CA LEU A 219 -16.33 -11.71 -17.75
C LEU A 219 -15.88 -11.69 -16.29
N TRP A 220 -14.63 -11.31 -16.06
CA TRP A 220 -13.99 -11.25 -14.76
C TRP A 220 -12.76 -10.35 -14.81
N LEU A 221 -12.36 -9.85 -13.65
CA LEU A 221 -11.14 -9.08 -13.45
C LEU A 221 -10.35 -9.73 -12.32
N ASP A 222 -9.14 -10.20 -12.62
CA ASP A 222 -8.21 -10.75 -11.64
C ASP A 222 -7.08 -9.74 -11.42
N ARG A 223 -6.99 -9.20 -10.21
CA ARG A 223 -6.01 -8.17 -9.89
C ARG A 223 -4.61 -8.79 -9.79
N SER A 224 -4.52 -9.84 -8.99
CA SER A 224 -3.27 -10.48 -8.58
C SER A 224 -2.39 -11.01 -9.73
N LEU A 225 -2.97 -11.38 -10.88
CA LEU A 225 -2.21 -11.88 -12.02
C LEU A 225 -1.23 -10.85 -12.60
N LEU A 226 -1.63 -9.58 -12.69
CA LEU A 226 -0.80 -8.51 -13.26
C LEU A 226 -0.34 -7.45 -12.25
N TYR A 227 -1.06 -7.28 -11.14
CA TYR A 227 -0.67 -6.37 -10.08
C TYR A 227 0.72 -6.73 -9.52
N ARG A 228 1.58 -5.72 -9.37
CA ARG A 228 2.93 -5.87 -8.79
C ARG A 228 3.11 -4.83 -7.68
N PRO A 229 3.46 -5.22 -6.44
CA PRO A 229 3.93 -4.27 -5.44
C PRO A 229 5.20 -3.55 -5.91
N ALA A 230 5.35 -2.28 -5.56
CA ALA A 230 6.56 -1.52 -5.87
C ALA A 230 7.81 -2.22 -5.32
N GLY A 231 8.83 -2.37 -6.17
CA GLY A 231 10.10 -3.01 -5.80
C GLY A 231 10.06 -4.53 -5.67
N ILE A 232 8.95 -5.21 -6.02
CA ILE A 232 8.84 -6.67 -5.90
C ILE A 232 9.95 -7.41 -6.67
N HIS A 233 10.39 -6.88 -7.82
CA HIS A 233 11.44 -7.48 -8.65
C HIS A 233 12.82 -7.51 -7.97
N LEU A 234 13.02 -6.70 -6.93
CA LEU A 234 14.26 -6.67 -6.15
C LEU A 234 14.30 -7.78 -5.08
N GLN A 235 13.18 -8.46 -4.84
CA GLN A 235 13.05 -9.48 -3.80
C GLN A 235 13.32 -10.88 -4.36
N SER A 236 14.09 -11.70 -3.64
CA SER A 236 14.44 -13.06 -4.06
C SER A 236 13.24 -14.01 -4.12
N ASN A 237 12.21 -13.76 -3.31
CA ASN A 237 10.98 -14.55 -3.22
C ASN A 237 9.77 -13.88 -3.91
N ALA A 238 10.03 -13.02 -4.89
CA ALA A 238 9.00 -12.29 -5.64
C ALA A 238 7.92 -13.21 -6.22
N PHE A 239 8.34 -14.32 -6.85
CA PHE A 239 7.44 -15.30 -7.46
C PHE A 239 6.49 -15.92 -6.43
N GLN A 240 7.02 -16.31 -5.27
CA GLN A 240 6.25 -16.90 -4.17
C GLN A 240 5.20 -15.92 -3.64
N GLN A 241 5.59 -14.65 -3.45
CA GLN A 241 4.68 -13.62 -2.92
C GLN A 241 3.55 -13.30 -3.90
N LEU A 242 3.85 -13.16 -5.19
CA LEU A 242 2.84 -12.91 -6.22
C LEU A 242 1.87 -14.09 -6.36
N LEU A 243 2.40 -15.31 -6.34
CA LEU A 243 1.58 -16.51 -6.35
C LEU A 243 0.71 -16.63 -5.10
N ALA A 244 1.24 -16.27 -3.93
CA ALA A 244 0.48 -16.28 -2.68
C ALA A 244 -0.69 -15.29 -2.74
N ALA A 245 -0.46 -14.06 -3.22
CA ALA A 245 -1.53 -13.08 -3.38
C ALA A 245 -2.64 -13.57 -4.32
N HIS A 246 -2.26 -14.15 -5.47
CA HIS A 246 -3.23 -14.73 -6.40
C HIS A 246 -3.96 -15.95 -5.86
N TYR A 247 -3.25 -16.80 -5.13
CA TYR A 247 -3.85 -17.96 -4.49
C TYR A 247 -4.94 -17.54 -3.49
N GLU A 248 -4.70 -16.53 -2.66
CA GLU A 248 -5.69 -16.04 -1.69
C GLU A 248 -6.92 -15.45 -2.39
N GLU A 249 -6.73 -14.60 -3.40
CA GLU A 249 -7.81 -14.00 -4.20
C GLU A 249 -8.67 -15.10 -4.88
N LEU A 250 -8.01 -16.04 -5.56
CA LEU A 250 -8.71 -17.14 -6.24
C LEU A 250 -9.38 -18.10 -5.26
N LEU A 251 -8.80 -18.35 -4.08
CA LEU A 251 -9.40 -19.19 -3.04
C LEU A 251 -10.68 -18.56 -2.48
N GLU A 252 -10.69 -17.25 -2.27
CA GLU A 252 -11.88 -16.51 -1.86
C GLU A 252 -13.01 -16.65 -2.89
N ASP A 253 -12.69 -16.52 -4.18
CA ASP A 253 -13.66 -16.69 -5.27
C ASP A 253 -14.18 -18.13 -5.38
N VAL A 254 -13.31 -19.13 -5.19
CA VAL A 254 -13.70 -20.55 -5.13
C VAL A 254 -14.67 -20.78 -3.98
N LEU A 255 -14.35 -20.30 -2.77
CA LEU A 255 -15.19 -20.48 -1.59
C LEU A 255 -16.53 -19.77 -1.74
N THR A 256 -16.53 -18.57 -2.31
CA THR A 256 -17.74 -17.81 -2.62
C THR A 256 -18.59 -18.61 -3.60
N THR A 257 -18.06 -18.98 -4.77
CA THR A 257 -18.78 -19.74 -5.82
C THR A 257 -19.40 -21.04 -5.29
N ARG A 258 -18.66 -21.78 -4.45
CA ARG A 258 -19.15 -23.01 -3.84
C ARG A 258 -20.28 -22.76 -2.84
N ASN A 259 -20.18 -21.69 -2.05
CA ASN A 259 -21.21 -21.29 -1.11
C ASN A 259 -22.52 -20.92 -1.83
N TRP A 260 -22.44 -20.14 -2.91
CA TRP A 260 -23.59 -19.83 -3.78
C TRP A 260 -24.23 -21.09 -4.38
N SER A 261 -23.42 -22.11 -4.67
CA SER A 261 -23.87 -23.39 -5.21
C SER A 261 -24.32 -24.41 -4.15
N SER A 262 -24.38 -24.01 -2.86
CA SER A 262 -24.68 -24.91 -1.72
C SER A 262 -23.77 -26.15 -1.65
N LEU A 263 -22.55 -26.05 -2.16
CA LEU A 263 -21.54 -27.10 -2.05
C LEU A 263 -20.78 -26.97 -0.72
N ASN A 264 -20.34 -28.09 -0.16
CA ASN A 264 -19.49 -28.09 1.05
C ASN A 264 -18.16 -27.36 0.80
N LYS A 265 -17.52 -26.82 1.85
CA LYS A 265 -16.20 -26.17 1.73
C LYS A 265 -15.04 -27.16 1.70
N THR A 266 -15.34 -28.46 1.69
CA THR A 266 -14.36 -29.54 1.53
C THR A 266 -14.15 -29.83 0.05
N PHE A 267 -12.96 -29.57 -0.44
CA PHE A 267 -12.55 -29.90 -1.80
C PHE A 267 -11.03 -30.12 -1.84
N THR A 268 -10.56 -30.76 -2.90
CA THR A 268 -9.13 -30.99 -3.13
C THR A 268 -8.53 -29.85 -3.94
N ALA A 269 -7.36 -29.36 -3.54
CA ALA A 269 -6.68 -28.22 -4.16
C ALA A 269 -6.47 -28.40 -5.67
N GLN A 270 -6.12 -29.62 -6.11
CA GLN A 270 -5.92 -29.98 -7.52
C GLN A 270 -7.15 -29.74 -8.41
N GLN A 271 -8.35 -29.61 -7.83
CA GLN A 271 -9.56 -29.31 -8.59
C GLN A 271 -9.56 -27.88 -9.16
N TYR A 272 -8.94 -26.93 -8.47
CA TYR A 272 -8.97 -25.51 -8.82
C TYR A 272 -7.60 -24.91 -9.07
N PHE A 273 -6.56 -25.45 -8.44
CA PHE A 273 -5.21 -24.89 -8.46
C PHE A 273 -4.24 -25.82 -9.18
N GLN A 274 -3.33 -25.24 -9.97
CA GLN A 274 -2.18 -25.96 -10.53
C GLN A 274 -0.95 -25.81 -9.62
N TRP A 275 -0.67 -24.59 -9.16
CA TRP A 275 0.41 -24.29 -8.24
C TRP A 275 -0.13 -23.83 -6.91
N LEU A 276 0.54 -24.19 -5.83
CA LEU A 276 0.32 -23.63 -4.50
C LEU A 276 1.56 -22.85 -4.06
N PRO A 277 1.37 -21.67 -3.45
CA PRO A 277 2.47 -20.99 -2.78
C PRO A 277 3.04 -21.85 -1.65
N PRO A 278 4.27 -21.60 -1.19
CA PRO A 278 4.79 -22.30 -0.02
C PRO A 278 4.01 -21.97 1.26
N VAL A 279 3.28 -20.86 1.28
CA VAL A 279 2.42 -20.43 2.39
C VAL A 279 1.08 -19.99 1.85
N GLY A 280 -0.01 -20.46 2.44
CA GLY A 280 -1.35 -20.02 2.07
C GLY A 280 -2.44 -20.42 3.07
N SER A 281 -3.63 -19.87 2.86
CA SER A 281 -4.86 -20.23 3.54
C SER A 281 -5.38 -21.60 3.11
N LEU A 282 -6.10 -22.32 3.96
CA LEU A 282 -6.96 -23.43 3.56
C LEU A 282 -8.29 -23.42 4.35
N PRO A 283 -9.35 -24.03 3.82
CA PRO A 283 -10.62 -24.12 4.53
C PRO A 283 -10.49 -25.01 5.77
N LYS A 284 -10.90 -24.51 6.95
CA LYS A 284 -10.89 -25.28 8.21
C LYS A 284 -11.64 -26.62 8.10
N GLN A 285 -12.74 -26.64 7.35
CA GLN A 285 -13.55 -27.85 7.13
C GLN A 285 -12.82 -28.95 6.36
N ALA A 286 -11.75 -28.63 5.64
CA ALA A 286 -10.97 -29.62 4.91
C ALA A 286 -10.05 -30.47 5.82
N VAL A 287 -10.04 -30.21 7.12
CA VAL A 287 -9.21 -30.89 8.12
C VAL A 287 -10.08 -31.36 9.27
N ASP A 288 -9.96 -32.65 9.61
CA ASP A 288 -10.53 -33.24 10.82
C ASP A 288 -9.40 -33.87 11.63
N PRO A 289 -8.86 -33.15 12.64
CA PRO A 289 -7.74 -33.65 13.44
C PRO A 289 -8.17 -34.80 14.35
N GLN A 290 -9.46 -34.93 14.67
CA GLN A 290 -9.93 -36.04 15.50
C GLN A 290 -9.89 -37.37 14.75
N ALA A 291 -10.21 -37.36 13.46
CA ALA A 291 -10.10 -38.55 12.60
C ALA A 291 -8.71 -38.68 11.93
N GLY A 292 -7.84 -37.67 12.09
CA GLY A 292 -6.56 -37.56 11.39
C GLY A 292 -6.74 -37.41 9.88
N LEU A 293 -7.82 -36.74 9.47
CA LEU A 293 -8.22 -36.62 8.08
C LEU A 293 -7.89 -35.24 7.52
N GLN A 294 -7.51 -35.22 6.25
CA GLN A 294 -7.44 -34.01 5.44
C GLN A 294 -7.95 -34.28 4.03
N SER A 295 -8.68 -33.35 3.41
CA SER A 295 -9.24 -33.50 2.06
C SER A 295 -8.65 -32.54 1.02
N TYR A 296 -7.75 -31.64 1.44
CA TYR A 296 -7.27 -30.53 0.63
C TYR A 296 -6.06 -30.89 -0.23
N PHE A 297 -5.04 -31.50 0.37
CA PHE A 297 -3.80 -31.90 -0.30
C PHE A 297 -3.91 -33.33 -0.87
N PRO A 298 -3.13 -33.66 -1.91
CA PRO A 298 -3.10 -35.02 -2.47
C PRO A 298 -2.62 -36.09 -1.47
N GLU A 299 -3.02 -37.35 -1.68
CA GLU A 299 -2.61 -38.49 -0.83
C GLU A 299 -1.09 -38.72 -0.85
N SER A 300 -0.38 -38.28 -1.89
CA SER A 300 1.07 -38.41 -2.00
C SER A 300 1.86 -37.45 -1.11
N PHE A 301 1.21 -36.50 -0.43
CA PHE A 301 1.87 -35.46 0.37
C PHE A 301 1.93 -35.87 1.85
N ASN A 302 2.99 -35.47 2.54
CA ASN A 302 3.11 -35.70 3.98
C ASN A 302 2.54 -34.50 4.73
N VAL A 303 1.26 -34.59 5.12
CA VAL A 303 0.56 -33.51 5.82
C VAL A 303 0.58 -33.77 7.32
N SER A 304 0.88 -32.72 8.07
CA SER A 304 0.85 -32.74 9.53
C SER A 304 0.23 -31.46 10.06
N ILE A 305 -0.36 -31.51 11.25
CA ILE A 305 -0.94 -30.35 11.93
C ILE A 305 -0.27 -30.11 13.28
N MET A 306 -0.06 -28.85 13.61
CA MET A 306 0.60 -28.45 14.85
C MET A 306 -0.04 -27.18 15.43
N PRO A 307 -0.30 -27.14 16.75
CA PRO A 307 -0.67 -25.90 17.41
C PRO A 307 0.49 -24.92 17.39
N VAL A 308 0.19 -23.65 17.16
CA VAL A 308 1.17 -22.56 17.19
C VAL A 308 0.56 -21.35 17.88
N ARG A 309 1.40 -20.50 18.46
CA ARG A 309 0.93 -19.21 18.98
C ARG A 309 0.57 -18.31 17.81
N GLN A 310 -0.49 -17.53 18.00
CA GLN A 310 -0.92 -16.58 16.97
C GLN A 310 0.16 -15.51 16.69
N GLU A 311 0.96 -15.14 17.69
CA GLU A 311 2.09 -14.20 17.56
C GLU A 311 3.24 -14.73 16.69
N ASP A 312 3.42 -16.05 16.62
CA ASP A 312 4.53 -16.68 15.88
C ASP A 312 4.21 -16.87 14.38
N LEU A 313 2.93 -16.78 13.99
CA LEU A 313 2.50 -16.99 12.61
C LEU A 313 3.29 -16.16 11.59
N PRO A 314 3.46 -14.82 11.73
CA PRO A 314 4.12 -14.02 10.71
C PRO A 314 5.57 -14.44 10.48
N VAL A 315 6.28 -14.84 11.54
CA VAL A 315 7.68 -15.28 11.46
C VAL A 315 7.78 -16.61 10.72
N LEU A 316 6.91 -17.56 11.04
CA LEU A 316 6.86 -18.87 10.37
C LEU A 316 6.46 -18.75 8.90
N GLU A 317 5.50 -17.89 8.58
CA GLU A 317 5.09 -17.59 7.22
C GLU A 317 6.25 -16.95 6.42
N GLN A 318 6.97 -15.99 7.00
CA GLN A 318 8.09 -15.33 6.34
C GLN A 318 9.24 -16.30 6.03
N GLU A 319 9.55 -17.22 6.95
CA GLU A 319 10.58 -18.25 6.73
C GLU A 319 10.16 -19.26 5.65
N ALA A 320 8.92 -19.75 5.72
CA ALA A 320 8.40 -20.69 4.73
C ALA A 320 8.24 -20.06 3.34
N MET A 321 8.03 -18.74 3.24
CA MET A 321 7.96 -18.02 1.96
C MET A 321 9.27 -18.10 1.15
N GLN A 322 10.41 -18.46 1.76
CA GLN A 322 11.67 -18.69 1.05
C GLN A 322 11.75 -20.07 0.39
N GLN A 323 10.78 -20.96 0.66
CA GLN A 323 10.73 -22.28 0.04
C GLN A 323 10.26 -22.19 -1.41
N GLU A 324 10.46 -23.29 -2.15
CA GLU A 324 9.97 -23.41 -3.51
C GLU A 324 8.43 -23.48 -3.56
N VAL A 325 7.87 -23.02 -4.67
CA VAL A 325 6.46 -23.20 -5.01
C VAL A 325 6.15 -24.68 -5.23
N ILE A 326 4.92 -25.09 -4.93
CA ILE A 326 4.45 -26.46 -5.05
C ILE A 326 3.70 -26.61 -6.38
N ASP A 327 4.16 -27.50 -7.25
CA ASP A 327 3.39 -27.92 -8.43
C ASP A 327 2.56 -29.17 -8.10
N LEU A 328 1.25 -29.00 -7.97
CA LEU A 328 0.35 -30.09 -7.60
C LEU A 328 0.27 -31.22 -8.63
N ARG A 329 0.74 -31.02 -9.87
CA ARG A 329 0.76 -32.06 -10.92
C ARG A 329 2.03 -32.88 -10.90
N GLN A 330 3.15 -32.25 -10.53
CA GLN A 330 4.49 -32.85 -10.64
C GLN A 330 5.02 -33.33 -9.29
N ASP A 331 4.86 -32.51 -8.25
CA ASP A 331 5.46 -32.76 -6.97
C ASP A 331 4.78 -33.93 -6.23
N LYS A 332 5.60 -34.71 -5.54
CA LYS A 332 5.18 -35.84 -4.70
C LYS A 332 5.96 -35.79 -3.40
N GLN A 333 5.39 -36.33 -2.32
CA GLN A 333 6.05 -36.41 -1.00
C GLN A 333 6.46 -35.05 -0.42
N VAL A 334 5.80 -33.98 -0.83
CA VAL A 334 6.02 -32.65 -0.23
C VAL A 334 5.55 -32.68 1.22
N GLY A 335 6.40 -32.19 2.13
CA GLY A 335 6.05 -32.02 3.53
C GLY A 335 5.23 -30.75 3.73
N ILE A 336 4.02 -30.88 4.25
CA ILE A 336 3.13 -29.77 4.57
C ILE A 336 2.86 -29.75 6.07
N MET A 337 2.88 -28.55 6.64
CA MET A 337 2.53 -28.28 8.01
C MET A 337 1.34 -27.33 8.06
N ILE A 338 0.22 -27.81 8.59
CA ILE A 338 -0.96 -27.01 8.87
C ILE A 338 -0.80 -26.43 10.26
N LEU A 339 -1.00 -25.13 10.38
CA LEU A 339 -0.89 -24.40 11.62
C LEU A 339 -2.28 -24.29 12.25
N ALA A 340 -2.40 -24.70 13.51
CA ALA A 340 -3.57 -24.51 14.35
C ALA A 340 -3.28 -23.33 15.29
N PRO A 341 -3.60 -22.08 14.91
CA PRO A 341 -3.29 -20.92 15.73
C PRO A 341 -4.15 -20.88 16.99
N LEU A 342 -3.48 -20.68 18.12
CA LEU A 342 -4.09 -20.57 19.45
C LEU A 342 -3.65 -19.25 20.11
N ALA A 343 -4.51 -18.73 20.99
CA ALA A 343 -4.13 -17.67 21.92
C ALA A 343 -3.08 -18.18 22.92
N ASP A 344 -2.30 -17.29 23.54
CA ASP A 344 -1.15 -17.67 24.37
C ASP A 344 -1.53 -18.60 25.53
N ASP A 345 -2.64 -18.31 26.22
CA ASP A 345 -3.13 -19.13 27.34
C ASP A 345 -3.52 -20.54 26.89
N ASP A 346 -4.28 -20.64 25.80
CA ASP A 346 -4.68 -21.91 25.20
C ASP A 346 -3.44 -22.68 24.72
N PHE A 347 -2.54 -22.01 23.99
CA PHE A 347 -1.29 -22.62 23.53
C PHE A 347 -0.48 -23.17 24.70
N ASN A 348 -0.28 -22.42 25.77
CA ASN A 348 0.49 -22.90 26.93
C ASN A 348 -0.18 -24.09 27.64
N PHE A 349 -1.51 -24.17 27.62
CA PHE A 349 -2.26 -25.30 28.15
C PHE A 349 -2.10 -26.57 27.30
N TYR A 350 -2.24 -26.44 25.98
CA TYR A 350 -2.19 -27.56 25.03
C TYR A 350 -0.74 -27.97 24.69
N ALA A 351 0.17 -27.04 24.43
CA ALA A 351 1.54 -27.30 23.99
C ALA A 351 2.32 -28.19 24.97
N ARG A 352 2.20 -27.97 26.29
CA ARG A 352 2.88 -28.77 27.33
C ARG A 352 2.64 -30.27 27.23
N ARG A 353 1.53 -30.68 26.63
CA ARG A 353 1.16 -32.10 26.48
C ARG A 353 1.68 -32.73 25.20
N LEU A 354 2.02 -31.91 24.21
CA LEU A 354 2.62 -32.34 22.95
C LEU A 354 4.15 -32.29 22.98
N GLU A 355 4.74 -31.78 24.07
CA GLU A 355 6.18 -31.78 24.30
C GLU A 355 6.75 -33.20 24.35
N THR A 356 7.74 -33.47 23.50
CA THR A 356 8.42 -34.76 23.42
C THR A 356 9.39 -34.90 24.61
N PRO A 357 9.40 -36.03 25.36
CA PRO A 357 10.33 -36.23 26.48
C PRO A 357 11.82 -36.29 26.09
N THR A 358 12.14 -36.44 24.81
CA THR A 358 13.51 -36.61 24.29
C THR A 358 13.53 -36.30 22.79
N ALA A 359 13.72 -35.04 22.41
CA ALA A 359 14.18 -34.69 21.07
C ALA A 359 15.58 -34.11 21.22
N VAL A 360 16.61 -34.90 20.88
CA VAL A 360 17.96 -34.37 20.71
C VAL A 360 17.88 -33.41 19.53
N VAL A 361 17.98 -32.12 19.83
CA VAL A 361 18.09 -31.08 18.80
C VAL A 361 19.45 -31.28 18.13
N GLU A 362 19.48 -31.93 16.97
CA GLU A 362 20.60 -31.74 16.05
C GLU A 362 20.62 -30.24 15.71
N ASN A 363 21.68 -29.57 16.14
CA ASN A 363 21.85 -28.13 16.09
C ASN A 363 21.89 -27.63 14.64
N GLU A 364 20.73 -27.37 14.04
CA GLU A 364 20.61 -26.57 12.83
C GLU A 364 20.57 -25.09 13.25
N PRO A 365 21.65 -24.30 13.06
CA PRO A 365 21.78 -23.00 13.72
C PRO A 365 20.88 -21.89 13.14
N PHE A 366 20.19 -22.14 12.02
CA PHE A 366 19.63 -21.07 11.18
C PHE A 366 18.14 -21.19 10.81
N ALA A 367 17.39 -22.16 11.31
CA ALA A 367 15.93 -22.24 11.12
C ALA A 367 15.20 -21.79 12.39
N LEU A 368 14.53 -20.63 12.36
CA LEU A 368 13.73 -20.12 13.49
C LEU A 368 12.55 -21.06 13.79
N SER A 369 11.96 -21.64 12.73
CA SER A 369 10.96 -22.71 12.80
C SER A 369 11.44 -23.94 13.57
N ALA A 370 12.72 -24.31 13.43
CA ALA A 370 13.32 -25.43 14.15
C ALA A 370 13.58 -25.12 15.64
N ARG A 371 13.41 -23.88 16.11
CA ARG A 371 13.43 -23.52 17.54
C ARG A 371 12.03 -23.37 18.14
N LEU A 372 11.08 -22.87 17.34
CA LEU A 372 9.70 -22.63 17.77
C LEU A 372 8.84 -23.90 17.77
N LEU A 373 9.15 -24.85 16.89
CA LEU A 373 8.34 -26.04 16.63
C LEU A 373 8.99 -27.43 16.93
N PRO A 374 10.26 -27.58 17.36
CA PRO A 374 10.92 -28.89 17.41
C PRO A 374 10.48 -29.75 18.61
N THR A 375 9.92 -29.11 19.65
CA THR A 375 9.58 -29.79 20.90
C THR A 375 8.23 -30.46 20.83
N LEU A 376 7.33 -30.00 19.95
CA LEU A 376 5.98 -30.52 19.83
C LEU A 376 5.91 -31.66 18.82
N LEU A 377 5.20 -32.74 19.17
CA LEU A 377 4.87 -33.82 18.24
C LEU A 377 3.73 -33.40 17.31
N PRO A 378 3.96 -33.19 16.00
CA PRO A 378 2.89 -32.85 15.09
C PRO A 378 2.02 -34.07 14.80
N LEU A 379 0.70 -33.86 14.64
CA LEU A 379 -0.23 -34.92 14.28
C LEU A 379 -0.20 -35.13 12.76
N SER A 380 0.08 -36.35 12.30
CA SER A 380 0.02 -36.70 10.87
C SER A 380 -1.43 -36.84 10.41
N LEU A 381 -1.74 -36.30 9.23
CA LEU A 381 -3.05 -36.31 8.60
C LEU A 381 -3.00 -37.04 7.25
N SER A 382 -4.06 -37.79 6.93
CA SER A 382 -4.19 -38.52 5.65
C SER A 382 -5.55 -38.35 4.99
N VAL A 383 -5.63 -38.67 3.69
CA VAL A 383 -6.91 -38.62 2.94
C VAL A 383 -7.87 -39.74 3.36
N ARG A 384 -7.32 -40.87 3.82
CA ARG A 384 -8.08 -42.01 4.34
C ARG A 384 -8.00 -42.03 5.86
N PRO A 385 -9.00 -42.55 6.58
CA PRO A 385 -8.97 -42.58 8.03
C PRO A 385 -7.82 -43.47 8.50
N VAL A 386 -6.92 -42.90 9.31
CA VAL A 386 -5.82 -43.66 9.90
C VAL A 386 -6.43 -44.64 10.91
N ARG A 387 -6.38 -45.94 10.61
CA ARG A 387 -6.99 -47.01 11.44
C ARG A 387 -6.46 -47.07 12.88
N ARG A 388 -5.36 -46.38 13.16
CA ARG A 388 -4.81 -46.12 14.50
C ARG A 388 -4.18 -44.73 14.50
N LEU A 389 -4.96 -43.71 14.85
CA LEU A 389 -4.35 -42.61 15.59
C LEU A 389 -3.77 -43.25 16.83
N GLN A 390 -2.50 -42.98 17.19
CA GLN A 390 -2.10 -43.23 18.57
C GLN A 390 -3.11 -42.44 19.40
N PRO A 391 -4.02 -43.10 20.14
CA PRO A 391 -4.82 -42.36 21.09
C PRO A 391 -3.79 -41.71 22.00
N ASP A 392 -3.89 -40.41 22.21
CA ASP A 392 -3.25 -39.84 23.38
C ASP A 392 -3.90 -40.59 24.55
N THR A 393 -3.18 -41.59 25.07
CA THR A 393 -3.71 -42.60 26.00
C THR A 393 -4.20 -41.97 27.31
N VAL A 394 -4.00 -40.66 27.45
CA VAL A 394 -4.31 -39.83 28.60
C VAL A 394 -5.72 -39.23 28.54
N GLN A 395 -6.25 -38.80 27.38
CA GLN A 395 -7.63 -38.26 27.27
C GLN A 395 -8.26 -38.47 25.87
N PRO A 396 -9.43 -39.12 25.77
CA PRO A 396 -10.27 -39.03 24.57
C PRO A 396 -10.61 -37.56 24.28
N ASP A 397 -10.70 -37.18 23.00
CA ASP A 397 -11.14 -35.85 22.53
C ASP A 397 -10.16 -34.68 22.74
N TYR A 398 -8.88 -34.90 23.07
CA TYR A 398 -7.87 -33.83 23.18
C TYR A 398 -7.81 -32.92 21.96
N TRP A 399 -7.64 -33.51 20.76
CA TRP A 399 -7.59 -32.76 19.50
C TRP A 399 -8.92 -32.10 19.15
N ARG A 400 -10.07 -32.65 19.57
CA ARG A 400 -11.37 -32.01 19.40
C ARG A 400 -11.44 -30.73 20.22
N ASN A 401 -11.11 -30.81 21.51
CA ASN A 401 -11.11 -29.65 22.41
C ASN A 401 -10.12 -28.56 21.94
N LEU A 402 -8.94 -28.95 21.45
CA LEU A 402 -7.99 -28.02 20.85
C LEU A 402 -8.56 -27.38 19.58
N TRP A 403 -9.18 -28.17 18.70
CA TRP A 403 -9.76 -27.70 17.45
C TRP A 403 -10.92 -26.74 17.63
N ASP A 404 -11.71 -26.92 18.69
CA ASP A 404 -12.79 -26.00 19.08
C ASP A 404 -12.26 -24.63 19.54
N ARG A 405 -10.98 -24.54 19.98
CA ARG A 405 -10.31 -23.27 20.31
C ARG A 405 -9.74 -22.56 19.11
N VAL A 406 -9.42 -23.28 18.04
CA VAL A 406 -8.98 -22.66 16.78
C VAL A 406 -10.17 -21.90 16.19
N GLY A 407 -10.01 -20.61 15.92
CA GLY A 407 -11.09 -19.78 15.38
C GLY A 407 -11.63 -20.26 14.01
N ASP A 408 -12.69 -19.64 13.52
CA ASP A 408 -13.32 -19.99 12.23
C ASP A 408 -12.62 -19.39 10.99
N LYS A 409 -11.51 -18.68 11.21
CA LYS A 409 -10.68 -18.15 10.13
C LYS A 409 -10.09 -19.29 9.30
N PRO A 410 -9.79 -19.07 8.01
CA PRO A 410 -9.03 -20.04 7.23
C PRO A 410 -7.71 -20.36 7.95
N LEU A 411 -7.37 -21.64 7.97
CA LEU A 411 -6.12 -22.10 8.56
C LEU A 411 -4.96 -21.72 7.65
N ARG A 412 -3.75 -21.67 8.18
CA ARG A 412 -2.55 -21.47 7.39
C ARG A 412 -1.82 -22.79 7.21
N TYR A 413 -1.31 -23.05 6.00
CA TYR A 413 -0.34 -24.11 5.76
C TYR A 413 1.01 -23.52 5.37
N LEU A 414 2.06 -24.28 5.67
CA LEU A 414 3.44 -24.01 5.29
C LEU A 414 4.03 -25.24 4.59
N ARG A 415 4.84 -25.01 3.56
CA ARG A 415 5.77 -26.01 3.01
C ARG A 415 6.90 -26.20 4.02
N ARG A 416 7.11 -27.44 4.45
CA ARG A 416 8.27 -27.80 5.26
C ARG A 416 9.50 -27.83 4.36
N PRO A 417 10.66 -27.32 4.83
CA PRO A 417 11.90 -27.53 4.11
C PRO A 417 12.12 -29.03 3.94
N ALA A 418 12.52 -29.45 2.74
CA ALA A 418 12.97 -30.81 2.52
C ALA A 418 14.13 -31.05 3.49
N ARG A 419 14.01 -32.05 4.38
CA ARG A 419 15.10 -32.37 5.30
C ARG A 419 16.35 -32.64 4.46
N ILE A 420 17.40 -31.86 4.67
CA ILE A 420 18.70 -31.97 4.01
C ILE A 420 19.45 -33.18 4.60
N ALA A 421 18.85 -34.37 4.50
CA ALA A 421 19.51 -35.62 4.87
C ALA A 421 19.97 -36.41 3.63
N GLU A 422 19.62 -35.99 2.40
CA GLU A 422 19.95 -36.75 1.19
C GLU A 422 20.70 -35.96 0.10
N ASN A 423 20.78 -34.63 0.17
CA ASN A 423 21.62 -33.86 -0.77
C ASN A 423 22.88 -33.36 -0.08
N HIS A 424 23.88 -34.24 -0.05
CA HIS A 424 25.28 -33.90 0.18
C HIS A 424 25.80 -32.89 -0.86
N VAL A 425 25.47 -31.60 -0.74
CA VAL A 425 26.33 -30.46 -1.12
C VAL A 425 25.81 -29.24 -0.37
N SER A 426 26.51 -28.87 0.71
CA SER A 426 26.34 -27.59 1.39
C SER A 426 26.77 -26.45 0.47
N THR A 427 25.83 -25.83 -0.25
CA THR A 427 26.06 -24.62 -1.06
C THR A 427 25.83 -23.31 -0.29
N VAL A 428 25.98 -23.32 1.03
CA VAL A 428 26.07 -22.10 1.85
C VAL A 428 27.26 -22.19 2.82
N VAL A 429 28.41 -22.57 2.28
CA VAL A 429 29.72 -22.16 2.79
C VAL A 429 30.43 -21.57 1.57
N LEU A 430 30.91 -20.32 1.71
CA LEU A 430 31.61 -19.46 0.73
C LEU A 430 30.87 -18.14 0.36
N ALA A 431 30.24 -17.47 1.34
CA ALA A 431 29.97 -16.04 1.20
C ALA A 431 29.83 -15.35 2.56
N ARG A 432 30.94 -15.36 3.33
CA ARG A 432 31.33 -14.42 4.42
C ARG A 432 32.18 -15.21 5.41
N GLY A 433 33.44 -14.81 5.54
CA GLY A 433 34.41 -15.39 6.48
C GLY A 433 33.99 -15.17 7.93
N PHE A 434 33.03 -15.96 8.40
CA PHE A 434 32.62 -16.05 9.78
C PHE A 434 33.33 -17.27 10.37
N GLU A 435 34.34 -17.04 11.20
CA GLU A 435 34.91 -18.07 12.05
C GLU A 435 33.93 -18.34 13.20
N LEU A 436 33.58 -19.61 13.44
CA LEU A 436 32.87 -19.99 14.65
C LEU A 436 33.77 -19.68 15.85
N PRO A 437 33.27 -19.06 16.94
CA PRO A 437 34.05 -18.92 18.16
C PRO A 437 34.41 -20.32 18.69
N ASP A 438 35.69 -20.47 19.05
CA ASP A 438 36.18 -21.65 19.75
C ASP A 438 35.37 -21.91 21.04
N ALA A 439 35.26 -23.20 21.38
CA ALA A 439 34.45 -23.78 22.43
C ALA A 439 34.24 -22.92 23.70
N LEU A 440 33.02 -23.03 24.25
CA LEU A 440 32.60 -22.42 25.53
C LEU A 440 33.68 -22.56 26.62
N PRO A 441 34.02 -21.47 27.34
CA PRO A 441 35.12 -21.50 28.31
C PRO A 441 34.79 -22.36 29.54
N ALA A 442 35.80 -23.10 30.00
CA ALA A 442 35.70 -24.20 30.94
C ALA A 442 35.66 -23.81 32.44
N THR A 443 35.24 -22.60 32.81
CA THR A 443 35.23 -22.18 34.23
C THR A 443 33.86 -21.71 34.73
N ASN A 444 33.39 -22.30 35.84
CA ASN A 444 32.09 -22.03 36.47
C ASN A 444 31.84 -20.53 36.75
N THR A 445 32.89 -19.76 37.00
CA THR A 445 32.81 -18.32 37.30
C THR A 445 32.42 -17.46 36.09
N GLU A 446 32.90 -17.78 34.89
CA GLU A 446 32.51 -17.05 33.67
C GLU A 446 31.09 -17.42 33.23
N LEU A 447 30.70 -18.66 33.46
CA LEU A 447 29.35 -19.18 33.21
C LEU A 447 28.31 -18.51 34.13
N GLU A 448 28.65 -18.29 35.41
CA GLU A 448 27.82 -17.52 36.35
C GLU A 448 27.68 -16.04 35.93
N GLN A 449 28.78 -15.40 35.50
CA GLN A 449 28.73 -14.02 34.99
C GLN A 449 27.89 -13.91 33.72
N LEU A 450 27.98 -14.90 32.82
CA LEU A 450 27.18 -14.94 31.60
C LEU A 450 25.69 -15.12 31.94
N ASN A 451 25.36 -16.03 32.85
CA ASN A 451 23.98 -16.24 33.32
C ASN A 451 23.39 -14.99 33.97
N GLN A 452 24.19 -14.24 34.75
CA GLN A 452 23.73 -12.96 35.31
C GLN A 452 23.48 -11.90 34.23
N ARG A 453 24.33 -11.82 33.21
CA ARG A 453 24.11 -10.92 32.06
C ARG A 453 22.86 -11.31 31.27
N LEU A 454 22.62 -12.61 31.10
CA LEU A 454 21.45 -13.15 30.41
C LEU A 454 20.16 -12.80 31.17
N LEU A 455 20.17 -12.97 32.49
CA LEU A 455 19.05 -12.57 33.36
C LEU A 455 18.76 -11.06 33.28
N LEU A 456 19.80 -10.22 33.32
CA LEU A 456 19.64 -8.77 33.17
C LEU A 456 19.09 -8.37 31.79
N ALA A 457 19.56 -9.04 30.73
CA ALA A 457 19.07 -8.82 29.37
C ALA A 457 17.60 -9.25 29.22
N GLU A 458 17.19 -10.36 29.83
CA GLU A 458 15.80 -10.81 29.86
C GLU A 458 14.90 -9.83 30.60
N GLN A 459 15.34 -9.31 31.74
CA GLN A 459 14.61 -8.27 32.47
C GLN A 459 14.45 -7.00 31.63
N ALA A 460 15.53 -6.54 30.98
CA ALA A 460 15.48 -5.38 30.08
C ALA A 460 14.50 -5.61 28.92
N ARG A 461 14.53 -6.78 28.28
CA ARG A 461 13.58 -7.16 27.22
C ARG A 461 12.13 -7.09 27.71
N ASN A 462 11.85 -7.65 28.88
CA ASN A 462 10.49 -7.63 29.45
C ASN A 462 10.00 -6.20 29.73
N THR A 463 10.88 -5.32 30.22
CA THR A 463 10.52 -3.91 30.43
C THR A 463 10.25 -3.16 29.13
N LEU A 464 11.06 -3.41 28.08
CA LEU A 464 10.84 -2.83 26.76
C LEU A 464 9.55 -3.34 26.13
N GLN A 465 9.22 -4.62 26.31
CA GLN A 465 7.98 -5.20 25.80
C GLN A 465 6.75 -4.59 26.48
N ALA A 466 6.81 -4.35 27.79
CA ALA A 466 5.75 -3.65 28.52
C ALA A 466 5.57 -2.18 28.05
N GLN A 467 6.68 -1.48 27.77
CA GLN A 467 6.63 -0.13 27.19
C GLN A 467 6.01 -0.13 25.79
N LEU A 468 6.37 -1.10 24.95
CA LEU A 468 5.83 -1.25 23.60
C LEU A 468 4.32 -1.53 23.63
N GLN A 469 3.86 -2.39 24.54
CA GLN A 469 2.43 -2.64 24.76
C GLN A 469 1.69 -1.36 25.18
N THR A 470 2.26 -0.59 26.11
CA THR A 470 1.68 0.67 26.58
C THR A 470 1.57 1.69 25.44
N SER A 471 2.63 1.84 24.64
CA SER A 471 2.67 2.73 23.48
C SER A 471 1.66 2.31 22.40
N ASN A 472 1.55 1.00 22.11
CA ASN A 472 0.56 0.49 21.17
C ASN A 472 -0.88 0.75 21.63
N GLN A 473 -1.14 0.64 22.93
CA GLN A 473 -2.46 0.96 23.50
C GLN A 473 -2.78 2.46 23.34
N GLN A 474 -1.81 3.34 23.60
CA GLN A 474 -1.97 4.78 23.36
C GLN A 474 -2.24 5.09 21.88
N LEU A 475 -1.53 4.44 20.96
CA LEU A 475 -1.69 4.62 19.52
C LEU A 475 -3.05 4.11 19.03
N SER A 476 -3.55 3.01 19.61
CA SER A 476 -4.90 2.50 19.36
C SER A 476 -5.97 3.50 19.80
N ASN A 477 -5.85 4.06 21.00
CA ASN A 477 -6.79 5.06 21.52
C ASN A 477 -6.79 6.33 20.65
N ALA A 478 -5.61 6.84 20.29
CA ALA A 478 -5.49 8.02 19.42
C ALA A 478 -6.09 7.77 18.02
N LYS A 479 -5.95 6.56 17.46
CA LYS A 479 -6.59 6.18 16.20
C LYS A 479 -8.12 6.15 16.30
N GLN A 480 -8.65 5.67 17.42
CA GLN A 480 -10.10 5.66 17.66
C GLN A 480 -10.65 7.07 17.80
N GLU A 481 -9.98 7.94 18.56
CA GLU A 481 -10.33 9.37 18.67
C GLU A 481 -10.28 10.05 17.31
N TYR A 482 -9.23 9.83 16.51
CA TYR A 482 -9.14 10.37 15.16
C TYR A 482 -10.26 9.87 14.25
N ALA A 483 -10.61 8.59 14.31
CA ALA A 483 -11.71 8.03 13.53
C ALA A 483 -13.06 8.63 13.90
N GLN A 484 -13.31 8.88 15.20
CA GLN A 484 -14.51 9.57 15.67
C GLN A 484 -14.55 11.01 15.16
N LEU A 485 -13.45 11.76 15.35
CA LEU A 485 -13.36 13.15 14.89
C LEU A 485 -13.57 13.27 13.37
N LYS A 486 -13.03 12.31 12.61
CA LYS A 486 -13.21 12.23 11.17
C LYS A 486 -14.65 11.92 10.78
N ALA A 487 -15.31 10.99 11.47
CA ALA A 487 -16.72 10.67 11.22
C ALA A 487 -17.63 11.87 11.53
N ASP A 488 -17.36 12.59 12.63
CA ASP A 488 -18.07 13.81 12.99
C ASP A 488 -17.88 14.91 11.93
N TYR A 489 -16.65 15.07 11.44
CA TYR A 489 -16.32 15.99 10.36
C TYR A 489 -17.00 15.62 9.02
N GLU A 490 -17.00 14.34 8.65
CA GLU A 490 -17.67 13.85 7.43
C GLU A 490 -19.19 13.99 7.53
N ASN A 491 -19.78 13.79 8.71
CA ASN A 491 -21.21 14.04 8.95
C ASN A 491 -21.57 15.52 8.82
N LEU A 492 -20.69 16.43 9.25
CA LEU A 492 -20.85 17.88 9.06
C LEU A 492 -20.77 18.28 7.57
N LEU A 493 -19.91 17.63 6.79
CA LEU A 493 -19.78 17.85 5.34
C LEU A 493 -20.98 17.31 4.54
N ASN A 494 -21.42 16.09 4.86
CA ASN A 494 -22.45 15.37 4.11
C ASN A 494 -23.88 15.91 4.34
N THR A 495 -24.12 16.58 5.47
CA THR A 495 -25.44 17.14 5.79
C THR A 495 -25.68 18.52 5.17
N GLY A 496 -24.74 19.08 4.41
CA GLY A 496 -24.93 20.28 3.59
C GLY A 496 -25.59 21.45 4.34
N GLY A 497 -25.33 21.60 5.64
CA GLY A 497 -25.94 22.63 6.48
C GLY A 497 -27.48 22.58 6.57
N GLN A 498 -28.12 21.47 6.19
CA GLN A 498 -29.57 21.31 6.24
C GLN A 498 -29.95 20.05 7.05
N SER A 499 -29.82 20.15 8.37
CA SER A 499 -30.61 19.34 9.29
C SER A 499 -31.58 20.23 10.06
N PRO A 500 -32.86 19.83 10.22
CA PRO A 500 -33.88 20.65 10.86
C PRO A 500 -33.62 20.66 12.37
N GLY A 501 -32.92 21.71 12.85
CA GLY A 501 -32.71 21.96 14.27
C GLY A 501 -31.37 22.59 14.68
N THR A 502 -30.36 22.70 13.80
CA THR A 502 -29.01 23.18 14.15
C THR A 502 -28.57 24.39 13.33
N GLY A 503 -29.25 25.52 13.54
CA GLY A 503 -28.86 26.81 12.94
C GLY A 503 -27.57 27.38 13.54
N LEU A 504 -27.04 28.45 12.95
CA LEU A 504 -25.94 29.28 13.48
C LEU A 504 -26.10 29.57 15.00
N ALA A 505 -27.33 29.64 15.50
CA ALA A 505 -27.65 29.74 16.93
C ALA A 505 -27.08 28.58 17.78
N ALA A 506 -27.15 27.33 17.32
CA ALA A 506 -26.62 26.17 18.03
C ALA A 506 -25.08 26.18 18.07
N GLN A 507 -24.43 26.64 16.99
CA GLN A 507 -22.98 26.83 16.97
C GLN A 507 -22.54 27.92 17.96
N ILE A 508 -23.30 29.01 18.07
CA ILE A 508 -23.05 30.08 19.05
C ILE A 508 -23.24 29.57 20.49
N GLU A 509 -24.22 28.72 20.75
CA GLU A 509 -24.41 28.09 22.06
C GLU A 509 -23.24 27.15 22.41
N ALA A 510 -22.75 26.37 21.45
CA ALA A 510 -21.61 25.47 21.63
C ALA A 510 -20.29 26.21 21.94
N ARG A 511 -20.14 27.47 21.53
CA ARG A 511 -18.99 28.32 21.86
C ARG A 511 -18.89 28.66 23.36
N GLY A 512 -19.96 28.47 24.12
CA GLY A 512 -19.94 28.65 25.58
C GLY A 512 -19.65 30.09 26.04
N ILE A 513 -20.06 31.10 25.26
CA ILE A 513 -19.80 32.52 25.55
C ILE A 513 -20.48 32.93 26.86
N ARG A 514 -19.68 33.30 27.88
CA ARG A 514 -20.18 33.71 29.21
C ARG A 514 -20.25 35.23 29.40
N ASP A 515 -19.55 36.00 28.57
CA ASP A 515 -19.53 37.45 28.66
C ASP A 515 -20.85 38.05 28.16
N LYS A 516 -21.52 38.82 29.02
CA LYS A 516 -22.84 39.41 28.71
C LYS A 516 -22.78 40.35 27.51
N ASN A 517 -21.70 41.11 27.36
CA ASN A 517 -21.55 42.08 26.27
C ASN A 517 -21.35 41.35 24.93
N THR A 518 -20.46 40.36 24.89
CA THR A 518 -20.20 39.52 23.71
C THR A 518 -21.46 38.75 23.29
N LEU A 519 -22.17 38.15 24.23
CA LEU A 519 -23.41 37.42 23.97
C LEU A 519 -24.51 38.36 23.43
N SER A 520 -24.60 39.59 23.95
CA SER A 520 -25.53 40.60 23.44
C SER A 520 -25.20 41.03 22.01
N ALA A 521 -23.91 41.14 21.65
CA ALA A 521 -23.47 41.46 20.29
C ALA A 521 -23.81 40.31 19.32
N ALA A 522 -23.56 39.07 19.71
CA ALA A 522 -23.90 37.88 18.91
C ALA A 522 -25.41 37.77 18.63
N ARG A 523 -26.26 38.03 19.64
CA ARG A 523 -27.72 38.04 19.46
C ARG A 523 -28.19 39.14 18.51
N LYS A 524 -27.71 40.38 18.70
CA LYS A 524 -28.05 41.50 17.81
C LYS A 524 -27.62 41.24 16.37
N TYR A 525 -26.45 40.64 16.20
CA TYR A 525 -25.95 40.23 14.89
C TYR A 525 -26.88 39.19 14.23
N LEU A 526 -27.23 38.12 14.95
CA LEU A 526 -28.16 37.09 14.48
C LEU A 526 -29.51 37.68 14.03
N ASP A 527 -30.07 38.60 14.82
CA ASP A 527 -31.33 39.26 14.49
C ASP A 527 -31.22 40.05 13.17
N GLN A 528 -30.11 40.77 12.96
CA GLN A 528 -29.87 41.58 11.75
C GLN A 528 -29.65 40.74 10.48
N ILE A 529 -29.10 39.53 10.62
CA ILE A 529 -28.83 38.64 9.46
C ILE A 529 -29.88 37.54 9.31
N SER A 530 -30.95 37.56 10.08
CA SER A 530 -32.00 36.53 10.11
C SER A 530 -32.60 36.22 8.72
N SER A 531 -32.65 37.21 7.83
CA SER A 531 -33.13 37.10 6.45
C SER A 531 -32.03 36.86 5.39
N GLN A 532 -30.78 36.65 5.80
CA GLN A 532 -29.61 36.56 4.91
C GLN A 532 -28.89 35.20 5.03
N PRO A 533 -29.41 34.14 4.40
CA PRO A 533 -28.91 32.76 4.59
C PRO A 533 -27.45 32.58 4.14
N LYS A 534 -27.00 33.35 3.14
CA LYS A 534 -25.60 33.32 2.68
C LYS A 534 -24.63 33.84 3.74
N ILE A 535 -25.01 34.88 4.49
CA ILE A 535 -24.18 35.41 5.57
C ILE A 535 -24.18 34.44 6.74
N GLN A 536 -25.33 33.83 7.06
CA GLN A 536 -25.40 32.81 8.10
C GLN A 536 -24.49 31.62 7.84
N ASP A 537 -24.46 31.12 6.59
CA ASP A 537 -23.55 30.04 6.16
C ASP A 537 -22.08 30.45 6.28
N LEU A 538 -21.71 31.63 5.77
CA LEU A 538 -20.34 32.14 5.86
C LEU A 538 -19.87 32.30 7.31
N THR A 539 -20.73 32.82 8.19
CA THR A 539 -20.41 32.95 9.62
C THR A 539 -20.22 31.58 10.27
N GLY A 540 -21.03 30.60 9.92
CA GLY A 540 -20.86 29.23 10.43
C GLY A 540 -19.53 28.61 10.01
N ARG A 541 -19.11 28.82 8.75
CA ARG A 541 -17.80 28.35 8.24
C ARG A 541 -16.63 29.03 8.93
N VAL A 542 -16.72 30.33 9.17
CA VAL A 542 -15.68 31.07 9.90
C VAL A 542 -15.60 30.58 11.35
N LEU A 543 -16.73 30.37 12.03
CA LEU A 543 -16.75 29.85 13.40
C LEU A 543 -16.17 28.45 13.55
N ALA A 544 -16.28 27.61 12.51
CA ALA A 544 -15.69 26.28 12.50
C ALA A 544 -14.15 26.30 12.48
N LEU A 545 -13.55 27.38 11.99
CA LEU A 545 -12.10 27.54 11.88
C LEU A 545 -11.49 28.52 12.88
N LEU A 546 -12.28 29.46 13.39
CA LEU A 546 -11.83 30.50 14.31
C LEU A 546 -11.77 29.95 15.75
N ASP A 547 -10.66 30.18 16.45
CA ASP A 547 -10.56 29.82 17.88
C ASP A 547 -11.58 30.62 18.73
N GLY A 548 -12.11 29.98 19.79
CA GLY A 548 -13.01 30.61 20.76
C GLY A 548 -12.37 31.78 21.52
N VAL A 549 -11.04 31.84 21.62
CA VAL A 549 -10.33 32.98 22.25
C VAL A 549 -10.69 34.32 21.58
N TYR A 550 -11.00 34.31 20.28
CA TYR A 550 -11.33 35.51 19.53
C TYR A 550 -12.78 35.97 19.66
N ASP A 551 -13.67 35.21 20.32
CA ASP A 551 -15.10 35.53 20.40
C ASP A 551 -15.37 36.96 20.89
N ARG A 552 -14.60 37.40 21.88
CA ARG A 552 -14.76 38.72 22.49
C ARG A 552 -14.53 39.88 21.51
N ALA A 553 -13.65 39.69 20.53
CA ALA A 553 -13.36 40.67 19.49
C ALA A 553 -14.23 40.44 18.24
N PHE A 554 -14.52 39.18 17.93
CA PHE A 554 -15.23 38.76 16.73
C PHE A 554 -16.68 39.24 16.65
N TRP A 555 -17.48 39.03 17.70
CA TRP A 555 -18.91 39.38 17.66
C TRP A 555 -19.19 40.89 17.52
N PRO A 556 -18.49 41.79 18.24
CA PRO A 556 -18.61 43.22 18.01
C PRO A 556 -18.15 43.65 16.61
N SER A 557 -17.11 43.03 16.06
CA SER A 557 -16.61 43.32 14.71
C SER A 557 -17.62 42.95 13.62
N LEU A 558 -18.29 41.80 13.76
CA LEU A 558 -19.34 41.41 12.82
C LEU A 558 -20.51 42.38 12.86
N LEU A 559 -20.95 42.81 14.03
CA LEU A 559 -22.04 43.78 14.17
C LEU A 559 -21.70 45.12 13.50
N GLN A 560 -20.48 45.64 13.72
CA GLN A 560 -20.01 46.87 13.07
C GLN A 560 -19.90 46.72 11.54
N SER A 561 -19.44 45.57 11.06
CA SER A 561 -19.31 45.32 9.63
C SER A 561 -20.67 45.13 8.95
N VAL A 562 -21.69 44.63 9.67
CA VAL A 562 -23.09 44.61 9.19
C VAL A 562 -23.62 46.03 9.04
N GLU A 563 -23.42 46.88 10.05
CA GLU A 563 -23.82 48.30 10.01
C GLU A 563 -23.13 49.07 8.86
N ALA A 564 -21.88 48.71 8.55
CA ALA A 564 -21.11 49.27 7.44
C ALA A 564 -21.43 48.63 6.06
N GLY A 565 -22.27 47.59 6.00
CA GLY A 565 -22.61 46.88 4.75
C GLY A 565 -21.48 46.02 4.16
N ASN A 566 -20.41 45.76 4.92
CA ASN A 566 -19.20 45.06 4.45
C ASN A 566 -19.05 43.64 5.02
N VAL A 567 -19.97 43.18 5.86
CA VAL A 567 -19.90 41.89 6.57
C VAL A 567 -19.61 40.69 5.68
N GLN A 568 -20.19 40.63 4.47
CA GLN A 568 -19.99 39.49 3.57
C GLN A 568 -18.55 39.44 3.06
N LYS A 569 -17.97 40.59 2.70
CA LYS A 569 -16.59 40.69 2.23
C LYS A 569 -15.60 40.41 3.36
N LEU A 570 -15.88 40.93 4.55
CA LEU A 570 -15.10 40.63 5.76
C LEU A 570 -15.06 39.12 6.03
N LEU A 571 -16.22 38.46 6.05
CA LEU A 571 -16.32 37.02 6.31
C LEU A 571 -15.60 36.18 5.25
N LEU A 572 -15.67 36.55 3.97
CA LEU A 572 -14.96 35.85 2.89
C LEU A 572 -13.45 35.97 3.03
N ASN A 573 -12.93 37.19 3.21
CA ASN A 573 -11.49 37.41 3.34
C ASN A 573 -10.94 36.81 4.65
N LEU A 574 -11.71 36.85 5.73
CA LEU A 574 -11.34 36.19 6.98
C LEU A 574 -11.34 34.67 6.83
N LEU A 575 -12.31 34.10 6.11
CA LEU A 575 -12.36 32.66 5.82
C LEU A 575 -11.14 32.23 4.99
N GLU A 576 -10.79 32.97 3.93
CA GLU A 576 -9.59 32.71 3.12
C GLU A 576 -8.31 32.81 3.97
N THR A 577 -8.22 33.79 4.87
CA THR A 577 -7.09 33.97 5.79
C THR A 577 -6.94 32.77 6.73
N LEU A 578 -8.03 32.31 7.32
CA LEU A 578 -8.04 31.13 8.21
C LEU A 578 -7.70 29.85 7.46
N GLN A 579 -8.18 29.68 6.22
CA GLN A 579 -7.85 28.54 5.37
C GLN A 579 -6.38 28.54 4.94
N ALA A 580 -5.76 29.71 4.79
CA ALA A 580 -4.33 29.86 4.55
C ALA A 580 -3.46 29.67 5.81
N GLY A 581 -4.06 29.35 6.97
CA GLY A 581 -3.35 29.13 8.23
C GLY A 581 -2.77 30.40 8.86
N LYS A 582 -3.21 31.59 8.43
CA LYS A 582 -2.77 32.87 8.99
C LYS A 582 -3.57 33.25 10.23
N LEU A 583 -2.98 34.06 11.10
CA LEU A 583 -3.60 34.47 12.36
C LEU A 583 -4.72 35.48 12.11
N ALA A 584 -5.90 35.21 12.68
CA ALA A 584 -7.08 36.06 12.50
C ALA A 584 -6.85 37.50 12.96
N HIS A 585 -6.11 37.71 14.04
CA HIS A 585 -5.88 39.05 14.58
C HIS A 585 -4.96 39.91 13.71
N GLU A 586 -4.00 39.33 12.98
CA GLU A 586 -3.14 40.06 12.05
C GLU A 586 -3.99 40.68 10.93
N PHE A 587 -4.83 39.86 10.28
CA PHE A 587 -5.76 40.33 9.25
C PHE A 587 -6.73 41.39 9.80
N MET A 588 -7.30 41.16 10.99
CA MET A 588 -8.26 42.08 11.57
C MET A 588 -7.64 43.42 11.99
N LEU A 589 -6.35 43.45 12.35
CA LEU A 589 -5.63 44.69 12.65
C LEU A 589 -5.17 45.43 11.38
N ASP A 590 -4.75 44.70 10.36
CA ASP A 590 -4.23 45.28 9.11
C ASP A 590 -5.33 45.80 8.19
N ALA A 591 -6.42 45.04 8.04
CA ALA A 591 -7.47 45.31 7.06
C ALA A 591 -8.84 45.59 7.69
N GLY A 592 -8.99 45.48 9.02
CA GLY A 592 -10.29 45.62 9.68
C GLY A 592 -10.95 46.99 9.46
N ALA A 593 -10.17 48.07 9.40
CA ALA A 593 -10.69 49.42 9.14
C ALA A 593 -11.41 49.52 7.78
N ASP A 594 -10.92 48.82 6.75
CA ASP A 594 -11.49 48.81 5.41
C ASP A 594 -12.88 48.14 5.37
N PHE A 595 -13.20 47.34 6.38
CA PHE A 595 -14.49 46.66 6.54
C PHE A 595 -15.42 47.34 7.55
N GLY A 596 -15.10 48.56 7.98
CA GLY A 596 -15.94 49.38 8.86
C GLY A 596 -15.77 49.11 10.35
N LEU A 597 -14.68 48.45 10.77
CA LEU A 597 -14.37 48.29 12.18
C LEU A 597 -13.91 49.61 12.80
N LYS A 598 -14.43 49.91 13.98
CA LYS A 598 -14.04 51.09 14.78
C LYS A 598 -12.87 50.74 15.71
N ASP A 599 -12.19 51.78 16.20
CA ASP A 599 -11.02 51.66 17.08
C ASP A 599 -11.25 50.72 18.29
N ASP A 600 -12.45 50.76 18.88
CA ASP A 600 -12.80 49.89 20.00
C ASP A 600 -12.71 48.39 19.67
N SER A 601 -13.13 47.99 18.46
CA SER A 601 -13.04 46.60 18.01
C SER A 601 -11.60 46.22 17.67
N LEU A 602 -10.85 47.12 17.02
CA LEU A 602 -9.43 46.89 16.71
C LEU A 602 -8.60 46.76 18.00
N GLN A 603 -8.92 47.53 19.03
CA GLN A 603 -8.29 47.40 20.36
C GLN A 603 -8.62 46.06 21.04
N LEU A 604 -9.81 45.50 20.83
CA LEU A 604 -10.14 44.15 21.32
C LEU A 604 -9.31 43.08 20.60
N TRP A 605 -9.13 43.20 19.28
CA TRP A 605 -8.26 42.29 18.53
C TRP A 605 -6.80 42.41 18.96
N LYS A 606 -6.31 43.62 19.20
CA LYS A 606 -4.95 43.88 19.71
C LYS A 606 -4.73 43.26 21.09
N ARG A 607 -5.65 43.46 22.04
CA ARG A 607 -5.56 42.84 23.38
C ARG A 607 -5.61 41.32 23.34
N THR A 608 -6.36 40.77 22.38
CA THR A 608 -6.44 39.31 22.21
C THR A 608 -5.15 38.75 21.61
N ALA A 609 -4.49 39.49 20.72
CA ALA A 609 -3.15 39.16 20.22
C ALA A 609 -2.09 39.19 21.33
N GLU A 610 -2.08 40.26 22.14
CA GLU A 610 -1.17 40.40 23.29
C GLU A 610 -1.36 39.27 24.32
N PHE A 611 -2.60 38.79 24.53
CA PHE A 611 -2.90 37.66 25.41
C PHE A 611 -2.37 36.32 24.86
N LEU A 612 -2.31 36.15 23.54
CA LEU A 612 -1.80 34.95 22.87
C LEU A 612 -0.27 34.95 22.71
N GLY A 613 0.42 35.99 23.18
CA GLY A 613 1.88 36.08 23.18
C GLY A 613 2.49 36.58 21.86
N ALA A 614 1.72 37.33 21.07
CA ALA A 614 2.18 38.01 19.86
C ALA A 614 2.76 39.41 20.14
#